data_AF-A0A1Q8QE05-F1
#
_entry.id   AF-A0A1Q8QE05-F1
#
_cell.length_a   1.000
_cell.length_b   1.000
_cell.length_c   1.000
_cell.angle_alpha   90.00
_cell.angle_beta   90.00
_cell.angle_gamma   90.00
#
_symmetry.space_group_name_H-M   'P 1'
#
loop_
_entity.id
_entity.type
_entity.pdbx_description
1 polymer ?
#
loop_
_entity_poly.entity_id
_entity_poly.type
_entity_poly.pdbx_seq_one_letter_code
_entity_poly.pdbx_strand_id
1 'polypeptide(L)'
;MTTEERILERLEAIEAELKEARVSRLERQELFHDMNPLMKSSFKILLKELGSVEAGFQLEDLFVLIKRVLRNIGNMAYALDQLENIIELWHTLEPMLKSMVHTGIRSLGDLEQRGVFRTYAAMMDVRAKVAANYGPEDIAAMGDSFVALIGLLKKMSDPKMLELLDKLTDLPAGLDLAKAQPVGALGLVKALGDPELKRGIGVALELAKGLGTLSDAAPR
;
A
#
# COMPACT_ATOMS: atom_id res chain seq x y z
N MET A 1 -31.12 80.46 -29.13
CA MET A 1 -29.66 80.42 -29.31
C MET A 1 -29.31 80.97 -30.66
N THR A 2 -28.55 82.07 -30.69
CA THR A 2 -28.04 82.65 -31.93
C THR A 2 -26.89 81.79 -32.47
N THR A 3 -26.58 81.91 -33.76
CA THR A 3 -25.49 81.16 -34.40
C THR A 3 -24.14 81.43 -33.74
N GLU A 4 -23.95 82.63 -33.19
CA GLU A 4 -22.74 83.06 -32.48
C GLU A 4 -22.56 82.31 -31.16
N GLU A 5 -23.63 82.11 -30.38
CA GLU A 5 -23.58 81.38 -29.10
C GLU A 5 -23.17 79.91 -29.32
N ARG A 6 -23.66 79.26 -30.37
CA ARG A 6 -23.27 77.88 -30.71
C ARG A 6 -21.83 77.76 -31.20
N ILE A 7 -21.30 78.79 -31.84
CA ILE A 7 -19.90 78.82 -32.29
C ILE A 7 -18.98 79.01 -31.08
N LEU A 8 -19.34 79.89 -30.15
CA LEU A 8 -18.62 80.10 -28.89
C LEU A 8 -18.59 78.83 -28.04
N GLU A 9 -19.73 78.16 -27.85
CA GLU A 9 -19.80 76.91 -27.08
C GLU A 9 -18.96 75.78 -27.70
N ARG A 10 -18.92 75.69 -29.04
CA ARG A 10 -18.05 74.72 -29.74
C ARG A 10 -16.57 75.09 -29.66
N LEU A 11 -16.25 76.38 -29.71
CA LEU A 11 -14.87 76.85 -29.52
C LEU A 11 -14.39 76.56 -28.10
N GLU A 12 -15.22 76.81 -27.08
CA GLU A 12 -14.91 76.51 -25.69
C GLU A 12 -14.74 75.00 -25.45
N ALA A 13 -15.59 74.17 -26.05
CA ALA A 13 -15.45 72.71 -25.97
C ALA A 13 -14.16 72.21 -26.62
N ILE A 14 -13.82 72.74 -27.81
CA ILE A 14 -12.57 72.41 -28.50
C ILE A 14 -11.38 72.92 -27.68
N GLU A 15 -11.44 74.11 -27.11
CA GLU A 15 -10.36 74.68 -26.31
C GLU A 15 -10.12 73.88 -25.02
N ALA A 16 -11.19 73.41 -24.37
CA ALA A 16 -11.10 72.52 -23.22
C ALA A 16 -10.43 71.18 -23.56
N GLU A 17 -10.86 70.54 -24.65
CA GLU A 17 -10.27 69.27 -25.13
C GLU A 17 -8.81 69.45 -25.54
N LEU A 18 -8.47 70.58 -26.19
CA LEU A 18 -7.11 70.91 -26.60
C LEU A 18 -6.20 71.16 -25.39
N LYS A 19 -6.74 71.75 -24.31
CA LYS A 19 -6.02 72.01 -23.07
C LYS A 19 -5.71 70.71 -22.33
N GLU A 20 -6.68 69.82 -22.19
CA GLU A 20 -6.49 68.48 -21.58
C GLU A 20 -5.53 67.61 -22.40
N ALA A 21 -5.67 67.62 -23.72
CA ALA A 21 -4.75 66.93 -24.62
C ALA A 21 -3.32 67.49 -24.55
N ARG A 22 -3.17 68.81 -24.33
CA ARG A 22 -1.87 69.46 -24.17
C ARG A 22 -1.21 69.12 -22.84
N VAL A 23 -1.96 69.13 -21.75
CA VAL A 23 -1.47 68.72 -20.41
C VAL A 23 -1.04 67.26 -20.43
N SER A 24 -1.88 66.36 -20.94
CA SER A 24 -1.55 64.93 -21.08
C SER A 24 -0.34 64.66 -21.98
N ARG A 25 -0.04 65.55 -22.94
CA ARG A 25 1.16 65.45 -23.78
C ARG A 25 2.40 65.96 -23.05
N LEU A 26 2.27 67.03 -22.27
CA LEU A 26 3.35 67.59 -21.48
C LEU A 26 3.76 66.63 -20.36
N GLU A 27 2.82 66.06 -19.61
CA GLU A 27 3.09 65.07 -18.55
C GLU A 27 3.79 63.82 -19.10
N ARG A 28 3.37 63.34 -20.27
CA ARG A 28 4.07 62.24 -20.95
C ARG A 28 5.46 62.66 -21.40
N GLN A 29 5.62 63.86 -21.97
CA GLN A 29 6.93 64.35 -22.38
C GLN A 29 7.86 64.54 -21.18
N GLU A 30 7.37 65.00 -20.04
CA GLU A 30 8.12 65.18 -18.81
C GLU A 30 8.54 63.83 -18.22
N LEU A 31 7.62 62.85 -18.13
CA LEU A 31 7.94 61.48 -17.76
C LEU A 31 9.01 60.87 -18.69
N PHE A 32 8.85 61.05 -20.00
CA PHE A 32 9.85 60.60 -20.98
C PHE A 32 11.17 61.37 -20.83
N HIS A 33 11.12 62.66 -20.55
CA HIS A 33 12.28 63.52 -20.36
C HIS A 33 13.07 63.14 -19.12
N ASP A 34 12.38 62.76 -18.03
CA ASP A 34 12.97 62.37 -16.75
C ASP A 34 13.45 60.92 -16.75
N MET A 35 12.75 60.02 -17.46
CA MET A 35 13.21 58.65 -17.67
C MET A 35 14.41 58.57 -18.62
N ASN A 36 14.52 59.48 -19.60
CA ASN A 36 15.60 59.46 -20.60
C ASN A 36 17.02 59.52 -19.98
N PRO A 37 17.33 60.38 -18.99
CA PRO A 37 18.62 60.38 -18.30
C PRO A 37 18.87 59.09 -17.52
N LEU A 38 17.85 58.53 -16.86
CA LEU A 38 17.99 57.29 -16.10
C LEU A 38 18.23 56.09 -17.01
N MET A 39 17.48 55.99 -18.11
CA MET A 39 17.68 54.99 -19.17
C MET A 39 19.06 55.11 -19.80
N LYS A 40 19.50 56.33 -20.14
CA LYS A 40 20.84 56.58 -20.70
C LYS A 40 21.95 56.24 -19.72
N SER A 41 21.78 56.54 -18.43
CA SER A 41 22.78 56.27 -17.39
C SER A 41 22.90 54.78 -17.11
N SER A 42 21.78 54.07 -16.95
CA SER A 42 21.75 52.61 -16.78
C SER A 42 22.31 51.89 -18.00
N PHE A 43 21.96 52.34 -19.21
CA PHE A 43 22.53 51.79 -20.43
C PHE A 43 24.04 52.03 -20.51
N LYS A 44 24.52 53.22 -20.14
CA LYS A 44 25.96 53.54 -20.12
C LYS A 44 26.72 52.73 -19.07
N ILE A 45 26.13 52.45 -17.91
CA ILE A 45 26.71 51.57 -16.88
C ILE A 45 26.80 50.13 -17.39
N LEU A 46 25.71 49.61 -17.99
CA LEU A 46 25.73 48.30 -18.64
C LEU A 46 26.81 48.23 -19.72
N LEU A 47 26.91 49.23 -20.61
CA LEU A 47 27.97 49.28 -21.63
C LEU A 47 29.38 49.30 -21.03
N LYS A 48 29.58 50.00 -19.90
CA LYS A 48 30.87 50.10 -19.22
C LYS A 48 31.25 48.78 -18.54
N GLU A 49 30.31 48.13 -17.85
CA GLU A 49 30.53 46.84 -17.19
C GLU A 49 30.58 45.67 -18.18
N LEU A 50 29.88 45.76 -19.31
CA LEU A 50 30.00 44.79 -20.40
C LEU A 50 31.30 44.98 -21.17
N GLY A 51 31.82 46.21 -21.26
CA GLY A 51 33.14 46.53 -21.82
C GLY A 51 34.31 46.20 -20.88
N SER A 52 34.08 45.98 -19.58
CA SER A 52 35.08 45.51 -18.62
C SER A 52 35.19 43.99 -18.55
N VAL A 53 34.30 43.25 -19.24
CA VAL A 53 34.42 41.80 -19.44
C VAL A 53 35.56 41.56 -20.44
N GLU A 54 36.74 41.24 -19.89
CA GLU A 54 37.96 40.98 -20.65
C GLU A 54 37.74 39.85 -21.67
N ALA A 55 37.71 40.25 -22.96
CA ALA A 55 37.66 39.42 -24.15
C ALA A 55 36.37 38.63 -24.42
N GLY A 56 35.50 39.19 -25.28
CA GLY A 56 34.58 38.39 -26.09
C GLY A 56 33.15 38.91 -26.20
N PHE A 57 32.77 39.92 -25.42
CA PHE A 57 31.40 40.43 -25.44
C PHE A 57 31.22 41.57 -26.45
N GLN A 58 30.47 41.32 -27.52
CA GLN A 58 30.07 42.34 -28.51
C GLN A 58 28.64 42.82 -28.25
N LEU A 59 28.31 44.05 -28.67
CA LEU A 59 26.93 44.55 -28.54
C LEU A 59 25.93 43.71 -29.33
N GLU A 60 26.40 43.13 -30.43
CA GLU A 60 25.69 42.17 -31.25
C GLU A 60 25.25 40.94 -30.43
N ASP A 61 26.07 40.46 -29.49
CA ASP A 61 25.75 39.32 -28.63
C ASP A 61 24.58 39.62 -27.70
N LEU A 62 24.49 40.86 -27.18
CA LEU A 62 23.35 41.30 -26.38
C LEU A 62 22.05 41.28 -27.20
N PHE A 63 22.09 41.76 -28.45
CA PHE A 63 20.92 41.70 -29.33
C PHE A 63 20.55 40.26 -29.70
N VAL A 64 21.52 39.36 -29.87
CA VAL A 64 21.27 37.93 -30.08
C VAL A 64 20.62 37.31 -28.86
N LEU A 65 21.08 37.62 -27.65
CA LEU A 65 20.48 37.14 -26.40
C LEU A 65 19.04 37.65 -26.24
N ILE A 66 18.80 38.94 -26.46
CA ILE A 66 17.45 39.53 -26.42
C ILE A 66 16.54 38.83 -27.44
N LYS A 67 17.01 38.65 -28.69
CA LYS A 67 16.26 37.90 -29.72
C LYS A 67 16.01 36.45 -29.30
N ARG A 68 16.96 35.80 -28.63
CA ARG A 68 16.82 34.42 -28.16
C ARG A 68 15.80 34.30 -27.03
N VAL A 69 15.79 35.25 -26.11
CA VAL A 69 14.77 35.36 -25.05
C VAL A 69 13.40 35.61 -25.66
N LEU A 70 13.27 36.59 -26.55
CA LEU A 70 12.00 36.89 -27.24
C LEU A 70 11.49 35.69 -28.06
N ARG A 71 12.38 34.96 -28.75
CA ARG A 71 12.01 33.76 -29.49
C ARG A 71 11.60 32.60 -28.59
N ASN A 72 12.17 32.51 -27.39
CA ASN A 72 11.87 31.46 -26.42
C ASN A 72 10.81 31.86 -25.39
N ILE A 73 10.21 33.04 -25.50
CA ILE A 73 9.22 33.51 -24.52
C ILE A 73 8.02 32.57 -24.42
N GLY A 74 7.62 31.94 -25.54
CA GLY A 74 6.58 30.91 -25.55
C GLY A 74 6.98 29.64 -24.80
N ASN A 75 8.24 29.22 -24.88
CA ASN A 75 8.75 28.07 -24.11
C ASN A 75 8.81 28.39 -22.61
N MET A 76 9.14 29.63 -22.25
CA MET A 76 9.14 30.09 -20.86
C MET A 76 7.72 30.21 -20.31
N ALA A 77 6.79 30.76 -21.10
CA ALA A 77 5.38 30.81 -20.73
C ALA A 77 4.82 29.40 -20.51
N TYR A 78 5.08 28.48 -21.46
CA TYR A 78 4.71 27.08 -21.30
C TYR A 78 5.31 26.45 -20.03
N ALA A 79 6.57 26.72 -19.71
CA ALA A 79 7.19 26.22 -18.48
C ALA A 79 6.52 26.77 -17.22
N LEU A 80 6.11 28.05 -17.22
CA LEU A 80 5.34 28.65 -16.13
C LEU A 80 3.95 28.00 -16.01
N ASP A 81 3.27 27.76 -17.13
CA ASP A 81 1.98 27.05 -17.15
C ASP A 81 2.13 25.61 -16.62
N GLN A 82 3.24 24.92 -16.92
CA GLN A 82 3.52 23.60 -16.35
C GLN A 82 3.75 23.66 -14.85
N LEU A 83 4.41 24.70 -14.33
CA LEU A 83 4.57 24.90 -12.89
C LEU A 83 3.23 25.15 -12.21
N GLU A 84 2.33 25.92 -12.83
CA GLU A 84 0.96 26.11 -12.35
C GLU A 84 0.21 24.77 -12.27
N ASN A 85 0.26 23.95 -13.33
CA ASN A 85 -0.34 22.61 -13.33
C ASN A 85 0.25 21.69 -12.23
N ILE A 86 1.56 21.77 -11.96
CA ILE A 86 2.20 21.00 -10.88
C ILE A 86 1.72 21.46 -9.50
N ILE A 87 1.55 22.77 -9.31
CA ILE A 87 1.03 23.35 -8.07
C ILE A 87 -0.42 22.92 -7.86
N GLU A 88 -1.24 22.94 -8.91
CA GLU A 88 -2.63 22.42 -8.87
C GLU A 88 -2.69 20.93 -8.53
N LEU A 89 -1.82 20.13 -9.17
CA LEU A 89 -1.68 18.71 -8.85
C LEU A 89 -1.25 18.52 -7.40
N TRP A 90 -0.30 19.30 -6.90
CA TRP A 90 0.14 19.25 -5.51
C TRP A 90 -1.01 19.59 -4.55
N HIS A 91 -1.76 20.66 -4.81
CA HIS A 91 -2.93 21.02 -4.00
C HIS A 91 -4.02 19.94 -4.00
N THR A 92 -4.14 19.18 -5.09
CA THR A 92 -5.06 18.04 -5.18
C THR A 92 -4.54 16.82 -4.41
N LEU A 93 -3.24 16.52 -4.53
CA LEU A 93 -2.62 15.35 -3.92
C LEU A 93 -2.34 15.51 -2.43
N GLU A 94 -1.98 16.71 -1.97
CA GLU A 94 -1.63 17.01 -0.58
C GLU A 94 -2.69 16.50 0.42
N PRO A 95 -4.00 16.82 0.28
CA PRO A 95 -5.02 16.32 1.21
C PRO A 95 -5.17 14.80 1.14
N MET A 96 -5.05 14.20 -0.05
CA MET A 96 -5.11 12.75 -0.22
C MET A 96 -3.94 12.06 0.49
N LEU A 97 -2.71 12.55 0.29
CA LEU A 97 -1.50 12.03 0.93
C LEU A 97 -1.59 12.17 2.45
N LYS A 98 -2.02 13.32 2.97
CA LYS A 98 -2.25 13.51 4.41
C LYS A 98 -3.26 12.51 4.96
N SER A 99 -4.36 12.28 4.25
CA SER A 99 -5.38 11.29 4.63
C SER A 99 -4.85 9.85 4.60
N MET A 100 -4.08 9.49 3.55
CA MET A 100 -3.45 8.18 3.42
C MET A 100 -2.41 7.93 4.51
N VAL A 101 -1.60 8.92 4.87
CA VAL A 101 -0.63 8.81 5.96
C VAL A 101 -1.37 8.59 7.28
N HIS A 102 -2.41 9.38 7.58
CA HIS A 102 -3.17 9.22 8.82
C HIS A 102 -3.87 7.85 8.90
N THR A 103 -4.49 7.43 7.81
CA THR A 103 -5.17 6.13 7.72
C THR A 103 -4.18 4.98 7.78
N GLY A 104 -3.03 5.12 7.12
CA GLY A 104 -1.93 4.15 7.14
C GLY A 104 -1.36 3.98 8.54
N ILE A 105 -1.03 5.08 9.23
CA ILE A 105 -0.56 5.05 10.62
C ILE A 105 -1.60 4.40 11.54
N ARG A 106 -2.88 4.75 11.41
CA ARG A 106 -3.94 4.14 12.21
C ARG A 106 -4.06 2.64 11.93
N SER A 107 -4.03 2.23 10.67
CA SER A 107 -4.14 0.82 10.28
C SER A 107 -2.94 0.01 10.76
N LEU A 108 -1.72 0.53 10.60
CA LEU A 108 -0.51 -0.10 11.12
C LEU A 108 -0.55 -0.17 12.65
N GLY A 109 -1.04 0.89 13.32
CA GLY A 109 -1.25 0.90 14.77
C GLY A 109 -2.25 -0.15 15.25
N ASP A 110 -3.38 -0.33 14.55
CA ASP A 110 -4.36 -1.38 14.86
C ASP A 110 -3.74 -2.78 14.69
N LEU A 111 -3.01 -3.00 13.61
CA LEU A 111 -2.30 -4.26 13.38
C LEU A 111 -1.28 -4.55 14.48
N GLU A 112 -0.55 -3.52 14.94
CA GLU A 112 0.41 -3.66 16.03
C GLU A 112 -0.27 -3.94 17.38
N GLN A 113 -1.34 -3.21 17.70
CA GLN A 113 -2.13 -3.40 18.92
C GLN A 113 -2.72 -4.81 18.99
N ARG A 114 -3.24 -5.30 17.86
CA ARG A 114 -3.73 -6.68 17.70
C ARG A 114 -2.61 -7.72 17.69
N GLY A 115 -1.34 -7.28 17.74
CA GLY A 115 -0.16 -8.14 17.83
C GLY A 115 0.22 -8.80 16.52
N VAL A 116 -0.34 -8.38 15.38
CA VAL A 116 -0.10 -9.00 14.06
C VAL A 116 1.39 -8.99 13.72
N PHE A 117 2.09 -7.86 13.91
CA PHE A 117 3.53 -7.78 13.65
C PHE A 117 4.35 -8.72 14.56
N ARG A 118 4.00 -8.81 15.84
CA ARG A 118 4.68 -9.73 16.78
C ARG A 118 4.48 -11.18 16.37
N THR A 119 3.27 -11.55 15.97
CA THR A 119 2.96 -12.90 15.50
C THR A 119 3.72 -13.24 14.22
N TYR A 120 3.74 -12.33 13.24
CA TYR A 120 4.51 -12.53 12.00
C TYR A 120 6.02 -12.63 12.25
N ALA A 121 6.56 -11.78 13.13
CA ALA A 121 7.97 -11.81 13.51
C ALA A 121 8.32 -13.14 14.19
N ALA A 122 7.50 -13.60 15.15
CA ALA A 122 7.68 -14.89 15.79
C ALA A 122 7.62 -16.04 14.77
N MET A 123 6.70 -15.98 13.81
CA MET A 123 6.61 -17.01 12.77
C MET A 123 7.82 -16.99 11.83
N MET A 124 8.37 -15.82 11.51
CA MET A 124 9.65 -15.70 10.79
C MET A 124 10.81 -16.31 11.56
N ASP A 125 10.88 -16.10 12.87
CA ASP A 125 11.91 -16.68 13.73
C ASP A 125 11.80 -18.22 13.78
N VAL A 126 10.58 -18.75 13.88
CA VAL A 126 10.34 -20.21 13.77
C VAL A 126 10.82 -20.73 12.42
N ARG A 127 10.48 -20.05 11.31
CA ARG A 127 10.97 -20.45 9.98
C ARG A 127 12.50 -20.41 9.88
N ALA A 128 13.14 -19.39 10.46
CA ALA A 128 14.59 -19.28 10.48
C ALA A 128 15.23 -20.44 11.26
N LYS A 129 14.68 -20.79 12.43
CA LYS A 129 15.14 -21.94 13.24
C LYS A 129 14.94 -23.28 12.53
N VAL A 130 13.84 -23.44 11.80
CA VAL A 130 13.59 -24.63 10.99
C VAL A 130 14.61 -24.70 9.84
N ALA A 131 14.79 -23.61 9.08
CA ALA A 131 15.74 -23.56 7.97
C ALA A 131 17.22 -23.71 8.39
N ALA A 132 17.56 -23.32 9.63
CA ALA A 132 18.92 -23.50 10.15
C ALA A 132 19.26 -24.96 10.49
N ASN A 133 18.25 -25.78 10.81
CA ASN A 133 18.44 -27.16 11.27
C ASN A 133 17.98 -28.21 10.25
N TYR A 134 17.20 -27.82 9.25
CA TYR A 134 16.57 -28.71 8.28
C TYR A 134 16.71 -28.14 6.87
N GLY A 135 17.09 -28.99 5.93
CA GLY A 135 17.23 -28.60 4.53
C GLY A 135 15.88 -28.41 3.82
N PRO A 136 15.90 -27.92 2.57
CA PRO A 136 14.68 -27.77 1.75
C PRO A 136 13.92 -29.10 1.57
N GLU A 137 14.65 -30.19 1.45
CA GLU A 137 14.10 -31.55 1.28
C GLU A 137 13.40 -32.05 2.55
N ASP A 138 14.01 -31.80 3.72
CA ASP A 138 13.44 -32.13 5.02
C ASP A 138 12.15 -31.34 5.30
N ILE A 139 12.14 -30.06 4.95
CA ILE A 139 10.96 -29.19 5.11
C ILE A 139 9.83 -29.66 4.19
N ALA A 140 10.14 -30.09 2.97
CA ALA A 140 9.14 -30.65 2.06
C ALA A 140 8.54 -31.96 2.61
N ALA A 141 9.39 -32.87 3.08
CA ALA A 141 8.94 -34.14 3.69
C ALA A 141 8.12 -33.91 4.98
N MET A 142 8.47 -32.90 5.78
CA MET A 142 7.66 -32.47 6.93
C MET A 142 6.28 -31.97 6.50
N GLY A 143 6.19 -31.25 5.38
CA GLY A 143 4.92 -30.77 4.82
C GLY A 143 3.97 -31.93 4.48
N ASP A 144 4.47 -32.95 3.78
CA ASP A 144 3.67 -34.15 3.45
C ASP A 144 3.23 -34.91 4.70
N SER A 145 4.14 -35.03 5.67
CA SER A 145 3.85 -35.65 6.98
C SER A 145 2.79 -34.86 7.76
N PHE A 146 2.81 -33.53 7.69
CA PHE A 146 1.82 -32.66 8.33
C PHE A 146 0.43 -32.82 7.70
N VAL A 147 0.35 -32.95 6.38
CA VAL A 147 -0.90 -33.24 5.67
C VAL A 147 -1.44 -34.62 6.08
N ALA A 148 -0.58 -35.63 6.19
CA ALA A 148 -0.96 -36.96 6.67
C ALA A 148 -1.52 -36.91 8.10
N LEU A 149 -0.90 -36.14 9.01
CA LEU A 149 -1.37 -35.95 10.38
C LEU A 149 -2.74 -35.24 10.43
N ILE A 150 -2.98 -34.22 9.61
CA ILE A 150 -4.30 -33.59 9.49
C ILE A 150 -5.33 -34.60 8.98
N GLY A 151 -4.97 -35.42 7.99
CA GLY A 151 -5.81 -36.51 7.50
C GLY A 151 -6.15 -37.54 8.58
N LEU A 152 -5.19 -37.87 9.45
CA LEU A 152 -5.39 -38.73 10.60
C LEU A 152 -6.34 -38.09 11.62
N LEU A 153 -6.13 -36.82 11.95
CA LEU A 153 -6.99 -36.07 12.88
C LEU A 153 -8.44 -36.04 12.40
N LYS A 154 -8.66 -35.86 11.09
CA LYS A 154 -9.99 -35.93 10.48
C LYS A 154 -10.63 -37.32 10.65
N LYS A 155 -9.87 -38.39 10.42
CA LYS A 155 -10.32 -39.78 10.62
C LYS A 155 -10.62 -40.10 12.10
N MET A 156 -9.82 -39.57 13.03
CA MET A 156 -10.09 -39.73 14.47
C MET A 156 -11.31 -38.92 14.92
N SER A 157 -11.63 -37.83 14.20
CA SER A 157 -12.82 -37.03 14.43
C SER A 157 -14.08 -37.60 13.76
N ASP A 158 -13.99 -38.75 13.07
CA ASP A 158 -15.16 -39.39 12.49
C ASP A 158 -16.11 -39.85 13.61
N PRO A 159 -17.43 -39.60 13.50
CA PRO A 159 -18.40 -39.91 14.55
C PRO A 159 -18.35 -41.37 15.04
N LYS A 160 -18.11 -42.31 14.11
CA LYS A 160 -17.98 -43.74 14.43
C LYS A 160 -16.75 -44.05 15.29
N MET A 161 -15.64 -43.35 15.08
CA MET A 161 -14.41 -43.55 15.85
C MET A 161 -14.54 -42.92 17.24
N LEU A 162 -15.15 -41.73 17.32
CA LEU A 162 -15.49 -41.07 18.58
C LEU A 162 -16.43 -41.93 19.43
N GLU A 163 -17.47 -42.51 18.84
CA GLU A 163 -18.39 -43.44 19.54
C GLU A 163 -17.69 -44.71 20.03
N LEU A 164 -16.72 -45.23 19.27
CA LEU A 164 -15.90 -46.36 19.68
C LEU A 164 -14.99 -46.00 20.86
N LEU A 165 -14.32 -44.84 20.79
CA LEU A 165 -13.47 -44.31 21.86
C LEU A 165 -14.26 -44.09 23.14
N ASP A 166 -15.45 -43.49 23.05
CA ASP A 166 -16.37 -43.23 24.17
C ASP A 166 -16.76 -44.54 24.89
N LYS A 167 -17.18 -45.55 24.12
CA LYS A 167 -17.51 -46.88 24.64
C LYS A 167 -16.32 -47.60 25.27
N LEU A 168 -15.11 -47.40 24.73
CA LEU A 168 -13.88 -47.97 25.28
C LEU A 168 -13.45 -47.28 26.57
N THR A 169 -13.69 -45.98 26.72
CA THR A 169 -13.38 -45.23 27.94
C THR A 169 -14.34 -45.52 29.09
N ASP A 170 -15.55 -46.00 28.80
CA ASP A 170 -16.52 -46.42 29.82
C ASP A 170 -16.32 -47.87 30.32
N LEU A 171 -15.60 -48.71 29.56
CA LEU A 171 -15.29 -50.10 29.94
C LEU A 171 -14.62 -50.24 31.32
N PRO A 172 -13.60 -49.44 31.71
CA PRO A 172 -12.93 -49.58 32.99
C PRO A 172 -13.83 -49.28 34.19
N ALA A 173 -14.86 -48.44 34.03
CA ALA A 173 -15.77 -48.09 35.11
C ALA A 173 -16.64 -49.28 35.57
N GLY A 174 -16.82 -50.29 34.70
CA GLY A 174 -17.55 -51.52 34.99
C GLY A 174 -16.67 -52.76 35.22
N LEU A 175 -15.36 -52.68 35.00
CA LEU A 175 -14.44 -53.83 35.04
C LEU A 175 -13.54 -53.78 36.29
N ASP A 176 -13.91 -54.56 37.31
CA ASP A 176 -13.05 -54.78 38.48
C ASP A 176 -12.03 -55.89 38.18
N LEU A 177 -10.99 -55.54 37.43
CA LEU A 177 -9.92 -56.46 37.01
C LEU A 177 -9.17 -57.07 38.20
N ALA A 178 -9.21 -56.43 39.37
CA ALA A 178 -8.60 -56.95 40.60
C ALA A 178 -9.38 -58.16 41.18
N LYS A 179 -10.64 -58.35 40.78
CA LYS A 179 -11.50 -59.48 41.19
C LYS A 179 -11.63 -60.57 40.13
N ALA A 180 -10.93 -60.45 39.01
CA ALA A 180 -11.01 -61.44 37.93
C ALA A 180 -10.47 -62.81 38.42
N GLN A 181 -11.38 -63.77 38.59
CA GLN A 181 -11.01 -65.13 39.02
C GLN A 181 -10.55 -65.97 37.82
N PRO A 182 -9.50 -66.79 37.97
CA PRO A 182 -9.11 -67.74 36.94
C PRO A 182 -10.23 -68.76 36.71
N VAL A 183 -10.70 -68.86 35.47
CA VAL A 183 -11.70 -69.86 35.06
C VAL A 183 -11.02 -71.20 34.78
N GLY A 184 -11.35 -72.23 35.57
CA GLY A 184 -10.91 -73.61 35.32
C GLY A 184 -11.62 -74.24 34.12
N ALA A 185 -11.21 -75.46 33.73
CA ALA A 185 -11.73 -76.16 32.55
C ALA A 185 -13.27 -76.29 32.51
N LEU A 186 -13.90 -76.55 33.66
CA LEU A 186 -15.37 -76.58 33.81
C LEU A 186 -16.01 -75.18 33.76
N GLY A 187 -15.30 -74.18 34.28
CA GLY A 187 -15.69 -72.77 34.21
C GLY A 187 -15.70 -72.25 32.78
N LEU A 188 -14.76 -72.67 31.94
CA LEU A 188 -14.73 -72.34 30.51
C LEU A 188 -15.94 -72.90 29.75
N VAL A 189 -16.34 -74.14 30.04
CA VAL A 189 -17.55 -74.75 29.42
C VAL A 189 -18.82 -74.02 29.84
N LYS A 190 -18.92 -73.61 31.12
CA LYS A 190 -20.04 -72.81 31.62
C LYS A 190 -20.04 -71.40 31.01
N ALA A 191 -18.87 -70.79 30.87
CA ALA A 191 -18.68 -69.47 30.29
C ALA A 191 -19.06 -69.46 28.79
N LEU A 192 -18.77 -70.56 28.06
CA LEU A 192 -19.25 -70.77 26.70
C LEU A 192 -20.79 -70.92 26.60
N GLY A 193 -21.51 -71.03 27.71
CA GLY A 193 -22.97 -70.95 27.74
C GLY A 193 -23.50 -69.51 27.78
N ASP A 194 -22.69 -68.57 28.28
CA ASP A 194 -23.07 -67.20 28.57
C ASP A 194 -23.33 -66.36 27.29
N PRO A 195 -24.52 -65.76 27.12
CA PRO A 195 -24.84 -64.92 25.98
C PRO A 195 -23.95 -63.68 25.82
N GLU A 196 -23.48 -63.08 26.92
CA GLU A 196 -22.65 -61.88 26.91
C GLU A 196 -21.22 -62.21 26.46
N LEU A 197 -20.65 -63.29 26.99
CA LEU A 197 -19.32 -63.76 26.55
C LEU A 197 -19.31 -64.17 25.08
N LYS A 198 -20.38 -64.85 24.61
CA LYS A 198 -20.54 -65.19 23.18
C LYS A 198 -20.57 -63.95 22.29
N ARG A 199 -21.28 -62.90 22.72
CA ARG A 199 -21.31 -61.61 22.00
C ARG A 199 -19.93 -60.96 21.98
N GLY A 200 -19.22 -60.94 23.10
CA GLY A 200 -17.84 -60.43 23.19
C GLY A 200 -16.87 -61.18 22.26
N ILE A 201 -16.91 -62.52 22.27
CA ILE A 201 -16.12 -63.35 21.36
C ILE A 201 -16.50 -63.08 19.89
N GLY A 202 -17.79 -62.92 19.58
CA GLY A 202 -18.24 -62.57 18.23
C GLY A 202 -17.72 -61.22 17.74
N VAL A 203 -17.75 -60.20 18.59
CA VAL A 203 -17.16 -58.87 18.29
C VAL A 203 -15.64 -58.98 18.10
N ALA A 204 -14.95 -59.73 18.96
CA ALA A 204 -13.51 -59.95 18.83
C ALA A 204 -13.15 -60.68 17.51
N LEU A 205 -13.96 -61.65 17.09
CA LEU A 205 -13.77 -62.36 15.82
C LEU A 205 -14.01 -61.46 14.61
N GLU A 206 -15.04 -60.60 14.63
CA GLU A 206 -15.28 -59.64 13.55
C GLU A 206 -14.19 -58.57 13.48
N LEU A 207 -13.70 -58.08 14.63
CA LEU A 207 -12.52 -57.20 14.67
C LEU A 207 -11.27 -57.89 14.11
N ALA A 208 -11.02 -59.15 14.50
CA ALA A 208 -9.90 -59.93 13.98
C ALA A 208 -10.02 -60.17 12.47
N LYS A 209 -11.23 -60.43 11.96
CA LYS A 209 -11.52 -60.58 10.53
C LYS A 209 -11.28 -59.28 9.77
N GLY A 210 -11.71 -58.14 10.31
CA GLY A 210 -11.45 -56.82 9.74
C GLY A 210 -9.96 -56.46 9.71
N LEU A 211 -9.21 -56.81 10.75
CA LEU A 211 -7.75 -56.68 10.78
C LEU A 211 -7.08 -57.57 9.73
N GLY A 212 -7.57 -58.79 9.53
CA GLY A 212 -7.10 -59.69 8.46
C GLY A 212 -7.25 -59.07 7.07
N THR A 213 -8.41 -58.47 6.78
CA THR A 213 -8.68 -57.81 5.49
C THR A 213 -7.85 -56.55 5.26
N LEU A 214 -7.41 -55.86 6.32
CA LEU A 214 -6.51 -54.71 6.23
C LEU A 214 -5.07 -55.15 5.90
N SER A 215 -4.64 -56.32 6.35
CA SER A 215 -3.32 -56.87 6.02
C SER A 215 -3.18 -57.28 4.55
N ASP A 216 -4.29 -57.71 3.92
CA ASP A 216 -4.34 -58.00 2.48
C ASP A 216 -4.36 -56.73 1.61
N ALA A 217 -4.65 -55.56 2.19
CA ALA A 217 -4.70 -54.27 1.49
C ALA A 217 -3.39 -53.45 1.60
N ALA A 218 -2.40 -53.93 2.37
CA ALA A 218 -1.07 -53.34 2.41
C ALA A 218 -0.29 -53.76 1.14
N PRO A 219 0.28 -52.82 0.36
CA PRO A 219 1.14 -53.19 -0.76
C PRO A 219 2.37 -53.96 -0.22
N ARG A 220 2.66 -55.11 -0.83
CA ARG A 220 3.92 -55.84 -0.63
C ARG A 220 5.11 -55.02 -1.11
#